data_AF-A0A7L2J729-F1
#
_entry.id   AF-A0A7L2J729-F1
#
_cell.length_a   1.000
_cell.length_b   1.000
_cell.length_c   1.000
_cell.angle_alpha   90.00
_cell.angle_beta   90.00
_cell.angle_gamma   90.00
#
_symmetry.space_group_name_H-M   'P 1'
#
loop_
_entity.id
_entity.type
_entity.pdbx_description
1 polymer ?
#
loop_
_entity_poly.entity_id
_entity_poly.type
_entity_poly.pdbx_seq_one_letter_code
_entity_poly.pdbx_strand_id
1 'polypeptide(L)'
;MSTGRLRTKKKACSSDQSPDNLPLRSSGRQVKKKAAEAADDDDEASEKKYRKCEKAGCTATCPVCFASAAERCAKNGYTSRWYHLSCGEHFCNECFDHYYRSHKDGYEKYTAWKRIWTSNGKSEPSPKAFMADQQLPYWVQCTKPECGKWRQLTKEIQLTPQIAKTYRCGMKLNNSTKTEGSDQCSMPEDLRVAEVSDHWWYSMLILPPLLKDSVAAPFLAAYYPDCVGMSPSCTSTNRLPGESNLVKLEHLKSVPNVTVAGMNKYFQPFYQPNECGKALCVRPDVMELDELYEFPEYSRDPTMYLALRNLILALWYTNCKEALTPQKCIHHIIVRGLVRIRCVQEMERILYFMTRKGLINTGILSVSPDQYLLPKEYHNKSVIIVGAGAAGLAAARQLHNFGIKVIVLEAKDRIGGRVWDDKTFTGVTVGRGAQIVNGCVNNPMALMCEQVG
;
A
#
# COMPACT_ATOMS: atom_id res chain seq x y z
N MET A 1 55.01 31.26 8.53
CA MET A 1 54.92 31.45 7.06
C MET A 1 53.44 31.30 6.69
N SER A 2 52.64 32.37 6.77
CA SER A 2 52.13 33.19 5.64
C SER A 2 51.62 32.30 4.49
N THR A 3 50.34 32.20 4.12
CA THR A 3 49.26 33.18 3.84
C THR A 3 47.91 32.40 3.79
N GLY A 4 46.67 32.91 3.86
CA GLY A 4 46.11 34.25 3.82
C GLY A 4 44.65 34.23 3.26
N ARG A 5 43.67 34.13 4.16
CA ARG A 5 42.29 34.69 4.22
C ARG A 5 41.36 34.91 2.99
N LEU A 6 40.17 34.29 3.11
CA LEU A 6 38.78 34.82 3.12
C LEU A 6 38.36 36.16 2.46
N ARG A 7 37.35 36.04 1.57
CA ARG A 7 36.07 36.82 1.39
C ARG A 7 35.82 38.07 2.25
N THR A 8 35.38 39.19 1.62
CA THR A 8 34.07 39.86 1.92
C THR A 8 33.61 40.96 0.94
N LYS A 9 32.28 41.18 0.93
CA LYS A 9 31.38 42.13 0.24
C LYS A 9 31.62 43.64 0.51
N LYS A 10 31.17 44.55 -0.40
CA LYS A 10 30.02 45.50 -0.23
C LYS A 10 29.86 46.57 -1.34
N LYS A 11 28.59 47.00 -1.50
CA LYS A 11 27.91 48.05 -2.31
C LYS A 11 28.47 49.51 -2.24
N ALA A 12 28.32 50.29 -3.33
CA ALA A 12 27.36 51.42 -3.55
C ALA A 12 27.86 52.57 -4.51
N CYS A 13 26.91 53.10 -5.31
CA CYS A 13 26.74 54.38 -6.09
C CYS A 13 27.80 55.53 -6.03
N SER A 14 27.95 56.48 -6.99
CA SER A 14 27.04 57.18 -7.94
C SER A 14 27.78 58.03 -9.03
N SER A 15 27.08 58.31 -10.15
CA SER A 15 27.02 59.54 -11.03
C SER A 15 28.31 60.07 -11.72
N ASP A 16 28.35 60.60 -12.96
CA ASP A 16 27.31 61.20 -13.81
C ASP A 16 27.81 61.45 -15.28
N GLN A 17 26.87 61.84 -16.17
CA GLN A 17 26.97 62.50 -17.49
C GLN A 17 26.74 61.71 -18.81
N SER A 18 25.64 62.11 -19.46
CA SER A 18 25.09 61.82 -20.81
C SER A 18 25.41 63.01 -21.78
N PRO A 19 24.85 63.19 -23.02
CA PRO A 19 23.85 62.42 -23.78
C PRO A 19 24.15 62.23 -25.31
N ASP A 20 23.38 61.38 -26.02
CA ASP A 20 22.52 61.80 -27.16
C ASP A 20 21.89 60.66 -28.01
N ASN A 21 20.60 60.88 -28.31
CA ASN A 21 19.76 60.52 -29.47
C ASN A 21 19.13 59.12 -29.71
N LEU A 22 17.79 59.15 -29.63
CA LEU A 22 16.71 58.22 -30.05
C LEU A 22 16.45 58.31 -31.58
N PRO A 23 15.70 57.36 -32.25
CA PRO A 23 14.23 57.30 -32.18
C PRO A 23 13.56 55.90 -32.16
N LEU A 24 12.36 55.91 -31.59
CA LEU A 24 11.32 54.87 -31.56
C LEU A 24 10.86 54.39 -32.95
N ARG A 25 10.46 53.12 -33.05
CA ARG A 25 9.38 52.70 -33.98
C ARG A 25 8.64 51.44 -33.50
N SER A 26 7.32 51.60 -33.43
CA SER A 26 6.29 50.59 -33.26
C SER A 26 6.02 49.82 -34.57
N SER A 27 5.66 48.54 -34.47
CA SER A 27 4.74 47.80 -35.37
C SER A 27 4.63 46.38 -34.81
N GLY A 28 3.56 45.61 -34.89
CA GLY A 28 2.34 45.66 -35.69
C GLY A 28 1.84 44.22 -35.75
N ARG A 29 0.69 43.96 -35.14
CA ARG A 29 0.00 42.66 -35.04
C ARG A 29 -0.36 42.18 -36.45
N GLN A 30 0.28 41.13 -36.96
CA GLN A 30 -0.14 40.51 -38.22
C GLN A 30 -1.16 39.40 -37.96
N VAL A 31 -2.42 39.74 -38.20
CA VAL A 31 -3.53 38.82 -38.44
C VAL A 31 -3.36 38.26 -39.85
N LYS A 32 -3.20 36.95 -39.99
CA LYS A 32 -3.29 36.27 -41.30
C LYS A 32 -4.63 35.54 -41.38
N LYS A 33 -5.61 36.20 -41.99
CA LYS A 33 -6.80 35.56 -42.59
C LYS A 33 -6.35 34.77 -43.81
N LYS A 34 -6.75 33.50 -43.91
CA LYS A 34 -6.79 32.72 -45.16
C LYS A 34 -8.09 31.90 -45.08
N ALA A 35 -9.17 32.48 -45.59
CA ALA A 35 -9.77 32.17 -46.90
C ALA A 35 -10.35 30.74 -46.89
N ALA A 36 -11.68 30.69 -46.84
CA ALA A 36 -12.48 29.49 -47.03
C ALA A 36 -12.45 29.13 -48.51
N GLU A 37 -11.99 27.93 -48.82
CA GLU A 37 -12.30 27.24 -50.06
C GLU A 37 -13.19 26.07 -49.67
N ALA A 38 -14.43 26.10 -50.17
CA ALA A 38 -15.35 24.99 -50.12
C ALA A 38 -14.87 23.97 -51.15
N ALA A 39 -14.48 22.79 -50.68
CA ALA A 39 -14.42 21.58 -51.49
C ALA A 39 -15.45 20.64 -50.90
N ASP A 40 -16.55 20.45 -51.64
CA ASP A 40 -17.39 19.27 -51.52
C ASP A 40 -16.53 18.06 -51.89
N ASP A 41 -16.25 17.22 -50.90
CA ASP A 41 -15.93 15.81 -51.12
C ASP A 41 -16.71 15.03 -50.06
N ASP A 42 -17.85 14.50 -50.50
CA ASP A 42 -18.65 13.51 -49.79
C ASP A 42 -17.92 12.16 -49.78
N ASP A 43 -18.03 11.48 -48.64
CA ASP A 43 -17.82 10.04 -48.43
C ASP A 43 -16.41 9.44 -48.64
N GLU A 44 -15.55 9.65 -47.65
CA GLU A 44 -14.63 8.59 -47.19
C GLU A 44 -14.76 8.43 -45.68
N ALA A 45 -15.06 7.19 -45.25
CA ALA A 45 -15.37 6.81 -43.88
C ALA A 45 -14.46 7.51 -42.85
N SER A 46 -15.05 8.38 -42.02
CA SER A 46 -14.31 9.07 -40.96
C SER A 46 -13.71 8.04 -39.99
N GLU A 47 -12.43 7.72 -40.20
CA GLU A 47 -11.63 7.05 -39.17
C GLU A 47 -11.71 7.94 -37.93
N LYS A 48 -12.46 7.49 -36.92
CA LYS A 48 -12.58 8.21 -35.64
C LYS A 48 -11.15 8.53 -35.19
N LYS A 49 -10.74 9.81 -35.24
CA LYS A 49 -9.41 10.24 -34.81
C LYS A 49 -9.29 10.01 -33.31
N TYR A 50 -8.85 8.82 -32.91
CA TYR A 50 -8.59 8.48 -31.53
C TYR A 50 -7.32 9.20 -31.09
N ARG A 51 -7.44 10.06 -30.07
CA ARG A 51 -6.27 10.70 -29.48
C ARG A 51 -5.55 9.69 -28.59
N LYS A 52 -4.24 9.55 -28.80
CA LYS A 52 -3.38 8.69 -27.97
C LYS A 52 -3.22 9.24 -26.54
N CYS A 53 -2.82 8.37 -25.63
CA CYS A 53 -2.47 8.71 -24.26
C CYS A 53 -1.31 9.72 -24.19
N GLU A 54 -1.29 10.57 -23.16
CA GLU A 54 -0.20 11.54 -22.91
C GLU A 54 1.14 10.88 -22.52
N LYS A 55 1.09 9.66 -21.98
CA LYS A 55 2.24 8.99 -21.37
C LYS A 55 3.01 8.23 -22.44
N ALA A 56 4.30 8.56 -22.59
CA ALA A 56 5.21 7.80 -23.45
C ALA A 56 5.33 6.34 -22.98
N GLY A 57 5.27 5.40 -23.92
CA GLY A 57 5.32 3.96 -23.63
C GLY A 57 4.01 3.34 -23.15
N CYS A 58 2.92 4.11 -23.06
CA CYS A 58 1.61 3.55 -22.72
C CYS A 58 1.09 2.64 -23.85
N THR A 59 0.70 1.43 -23.49
CA THR A 59 0.17 0.40 -24.41
C THR A 59 -1.29 0.64 -24.80
N ALA A 60 -2.00 1.56 -24.13
CA ALA A 60 -3.40 1.84 -24.39
C ALA A 60 -3.61 2.46 -25.78
N THR A 61 -4.07 1.63 -26.73
CA THR A 61 -4.43 2.04 -28.08
C THR A 61 -5.78 2.76 -28.14
N CYS A 62 -6.72 2.36 -27.28
CA CYS A 62 -8.05 2.95 -27.18
C CYS A 62 -8.37 3.33 -25.72
N PRO A 63 -7.91 4.49 -25.22
CA PRO A 63 -8.21 4.93 -23.86
C PRO A 63 -9.71 5.13 -23.64
N VAL A 64 -10.19 4.74 -22.45
CA VAL A 64 -11.58 4.93 -22.02
C VAL A 64 -11.59 5.66 -20.68
N CYS A 65 -12.49 6.63 -20.53
CA CYS A 65 -12.64 7.40 -19.30
C CYS A 65 -13.35 6.58 -18.22
N PHE A 66 -12.63 6.17 -17.18
CA PHE A 66 -13.24 5.48 -16.03
C PHE A 66 -14.13 6.42 -15.19
N ALA A 67 -13.89 7.73 -15.26
CA ALA A 67 -14.50 8.69 -14.36
C ALA A 67 -15.97 8.91 -14.65
N SER A 68 -16.32 9.16 -15.92
CA SER A 68 -17.68 9.49 -16.38
C SER A 68 -18.43 10.42 -15.41
N ALA A 69 -17.75 11.48 -14.96
CA ALA A 69 -18.26 12.42 -13.97
C ALA A 69 -18.84 13.68 -14.61
N ALA A 70 -18.24 14.16 -15.70
CA ALA A 70 -18.78 15.27 -16.47
C ALA A 70 -19.94 14.80 -17.37
N GLU A 71 -20.98 15.61 -17.52
CA GLU A 71 -22.05 15.37 -18.52
C GLU A 71 -21.48 15.19 -19.93
N ARG A 72 -20.48 16.01 -20.27
CA ARG A 72 -19.75 15.96 -21.54
C ARG A 72 -18.55 15.00 -21.51
N CYS A 73 -18.61 13.92 -20.73
CA CYS A 73 -17.54 12.93 -20.71
C CYS A 73 -17.29 12.38 -22.12
N ALA A 74 -16.03 12.40 -22.57
CA ALA A 74 -15.62 11.81 -23.85
C ALA A 74 -15.89 10.29 -23.96
N LYS A 75 -16.08 9.56 -22.84
CA LYS A 75 -16.25 8.10 -22.79
C LYS A 75 -15.09 7.36 -23.47
N ASN A 76 -15.26 6.88 -24.70
CA ASN A 76 -14.24 6.27 -25.56
C ASN A 76 -13.98 7.11 -26.82
N GLY A 77 -14.54 8.31 -26.92
CA GLY A 77 -14.41 9.23 -28.03
C GLY A 77 -13.21 10.16 -27.90
N TYR A 78 -13.25 11.25 -28.67
CA TYR A 78 -12.20 12.25 -28.66
C TYR A 78 -12.24 13.13 -27.40
N THR A 79 -11.07 13.48 -26.88
CA THR A 79 -10.87 14.49 -25.83
C THR A 79 -9.59 15.27 -26.13
N SER A 80 -9.48 16.50 -25.63
CA SER A 80 -8.27 17.32 -25.80
C SER A 80 -7.05 16.75 -25.06
N ARG A 81 -7.23 15.87 -24.07
CA ARG A 81 -6.14 15.20 -23.37
C ARG A 81 -6.64 13.98 -22.62
N TRP A 82 -5.92 12.88 -22.75
CA TRP A 82 -6.08 11.70 -21.91
C TRP A 82 -5.10 11.75 -20.75
N TYR A 83 -5.63 11.87 -19.54
CA TYR A 83 -4.83 11.85 -18.32
C TYR A 83 -4.60 10.40 -17.88
N HIS A 84 -3.33 10.02 -17.80
CA HIS A 84 -2.90 8.66 -17.47
C HIS A 84 -2.79 8.45 -15.95
N LEU A 85 -3.30 7.33 -15.43
CA LEU A 85 -3.03 6.82 -14.07
C LEU A 85 -2.24 5.51 -14.10
N SER A 86 -2.67 4.57 -14.93
CA SER A 86 -2.02 3.29 -15.24
C SER A 86 -2.31 2.91 -16.69
N CYS A 87 -1.69 1.86 -17.23
CA CYS A 87 -1.93 1.42 -18.61
C CYS A 87 -3.39 1.02 -18.88
N GLY A 88 -4.13 0.59 -17.86
CA GLY A 88 -5.56 0.25 -17.99
C GLY A 88 -6.52 1.39 -17.63
N GLU A 89 -6.03 2.54 -17.14
CA GLU A 89 -6.86 3.54 -16.44
C GLU A 89 -6.52 4.98 -16.86
N HIS A 90 -7.48 5.59 -17.55
CA HIS A 90 -7.38 6.94 -18.08
C HIS A 90 -8.65 7.74 -17.77
N PHE A 91 -8.53 9.06 -17.70
CA PHE A 91 -9.69 9.95 -17.64
C PHE A 91 -9.53 11.12 -18.61
N CYS A 92 -10.65 11.55 -19.20
CA CYS A 92 -10.66 12.57 -20.23
C CYS A 92 -10.55 13.99 -19.65
N ASN A 93 -10.20 14.96 -20.50
CA ASN A 93 -10.04 16.35 -20.10
C ASN A 93 -11.33 16.97 -19.55
N GLU A 94 -12.49 16.56 -20.05
CA GLU A 94 -13.78 17.05 -19.59
C GLU A 94 -14.06 16.62 -18.14
N CYS A 95 -13.69 15.39 -17.77
CA CYS A 95 -13.76 14.92 -16.39
C CYS A 95 -12.65 15.51 -15.51
N PHE A 96 -11.48 15.83 -16.07
CA PHE A 96 -10.45 16.61 -15.36
C PHE A 96 -11.00 17.99 -14.98
N ASP A 97 -11.53 18.73 -15.95
CA ASP A 97 -12.05 20.09 -15.73
C ASP A 97 -13.25 20.09 -14.77
N HIS A 98 -14.09 19.04 -14.78
CA HIS A 98 -15.22 18.91 -13.86
C HIS A 98 -14.84 19.02 -12.38
N TYR A 99 -13.67 18.50 -12.00
CA TYR A 99 -13.16 18.60 -10.62
C TYR A 99 -12.19 19.76 -10.43
N TYR A 100 -11.44 20.13 -11.47
CA TYR A 100 -10.36 21.10 -11.36
C TYR A 100 -10.82 22.56 -11.50
N ARG A 101 -11.86 22.85 -12.29
CA ARG A 101 -12.32 24.22 -12.57
C ARG A 101 -13.35 24.67 -11.55
N SER A 102 -13.16 25.88 -11.01
CA SER A 102 -14.00 26.44 -9.93
C SER A 102 -15.49 26.59 -10.24
N HIS A 103 -15.85 26.69 -11.52
CA HIS A 103 -17.23 26.89 -11.99
C HIS A 103 -17.92 25.56 -12.38
N LYS A 104 -17.35 24.40 -12.04
CA LYS A 104 -17.91 23.08 -12.35
C LYS A 104 -18.38 22.39 -11.07
N ASP A 105 -19.42 21.57 -11.19
CA ASP A 105 -20.13 20.95 -10.06
C ASP A 105 -19.22 20.06 -9.18
N GLY A 106 -18.18 19.46 -9.75
CA GLY A 106 -17.25 18.61 -9.02
C GLY A 106 -16.26 19.38 -8.14
N TYR A 107 -16.12 20.70 -8.31
CA TYR A 107 -15.07 21.49 -7.66
C TYR A 107 -15.18 21.50 -6.14
N GLU A 108 -16.39 21.57 -5.60
CA GLU A 108 -16.61 21.53 -4.14
C GLU A 108 -16.14 20.21 -3.53
N LYS A 109 -16.44 19.08 -4.20
CA LYS A 109 -15.97 17.75 -3.77
C LYS A 109 -14.45 17.65 -3.79
N TYR A 110 -13.82 18.14 -4.85
CA TYR A 110 -12.36 18.13 -4.98
C TYR A 110 -11.68 19.01 -3.92
N THR A 111 -12.19 20.23 -3.70
CA THR A 111 -11.61 21.16 -2.73
C THR A 111 -11.85 20.74 -1.28
N ALA A 112 -12.98 20.08 -0.98
CA ALA A 112 -13.21 19.45 0.32
C ALA A 112 -12.19 18.34 0.60
N TRP A 113 -12.00 17.41 -0.35
CA TRP A 113 -10.97 16.38 -0.26
C TRP A 113 -9.57 16.99 -0.14
N LYS A 114 -9.26 18.01 -0.94
CA LYS A 114 -7.94 18.68 -0.95
C LYS A 114 -7.60 19.28 0.42
N ARG A 115 -8.59 19.84 1.13
CA ARG A 115 -8.40 20.36 2.50
C ARG A 115 -8.02 19.24 3.48
N ILE A 116 -8.75 18.12 3.46
CA ILE A 116 -8.45 16.95 4.30
C ILE A 116 -7.07 16.39 3.97
N TRP A 117 -6.75 16.26 2.68
CA TRP A 117 -5.46 15.75 2.24
C TRP A 117 -4.31 16.63 2.71
N THR A 118 -4.46 17.95 2.61
CA THR A 118 -3.42 18.91 3.02
C THR A 118 -3.22 18.94 4.54
N SER A 119 -4.27 18.69 5.33
CA SER A 119 -4.14 18.64 6.80
C SER A 119 -3.54 17.34 7.31
N ASN A 120 -3.71 16.23 6.56
CA ASN A 120 -3.40 14.90 7.04
C ASN A 120 -2.21 14.24 6.33
N GLY A 121 -1.91 14.62 5.10
CA GLY A 121 -0.87 14.03 4.25
C GLY A 121 0.29 14.99 3.97
N LYS A 122 1.38 14.44 3.44
CA LYS A 122 2.59 15.17 3.04
C LYS A 122 2.70 15.39 1.52
N SER A 123 2.08 14.53 0.73
CA SER A 123 2.09 14.54 -0.73
C SER A 123 1.16 15.62 -1.31
N GLU A 124 1.47 16.06 -2.54
CA GLU A 124 0.68 17.09 -3.21
C GLU A 124 -0.73 16.58 -3.60
N PRO A 125 -1.80 17.30 -3.23
CA PRO A 125 -3.17 16.95 -3.60
C PRO A 125 -3.46 17.34 -5.05
N SER A 126 -3.01 16.49 -5.99
CA SER A 126 -3.23 16.66 -7.42
C SER A 126 -4.58 16.09 -7.88
N PRO A 127 -5.10 16.50 -9.05
CA PRO A 127 -6.28 15.87 -9.64
C PRO A 127 -6.10 14.37 -9.87
N LYS A 128 -4.89 13.91 -10.25
CA LYS A 128 -4.63 12.47 -10.41
C LYS A 128 -4.72 11.72 -9.08
N ALA A 129 -4.22 12.31 -7.98
CA ALA A 129 -4.33 11.75 -6.65
C ALA A 129 -5.79 11.67 -6.20
N PHE A 130 -6.58 12.72 -6.41
CA PHE A 130 -8.02 12.69 -6.16
C PHE A 130 -8.72 11.60 -6.96
N MET A 131 -8.40 11.46 -8.25
CA MET A 131 -9.02 10.45 -9.11
C MET A 131 -8.69 9.04 -8.63
N ALA A 132 -7.43 8.77 -8.29
CA ALA A 132 -6.98 7.49 -7.77
C ALA A 132 -7.62 7.16 -6.40
N ASP A 133 -7.72 8.16 -5.53
CA ASP A 133 -8.19 7.97 -4.15
C ASP A 133 -9.72 7.96 -4.01
N GLN A 134 -10.44 8.68 -4.88
CA GLN A 134 -11.88 8.95 -4.70
C GLN A 134 -12.77 8.47 -5.85
N GLN A 135 -12.29 8.38 -7.08
CA GLN A 135 -13.14 8.15 -8.26
C GLN A 135 -12.88 6.83 -9.00
N LEU A 136 -11.67 6.28 -8.93
CA LEU A 136 -11.33 5.02 -9.59
C LEU A 136 -12.25 3.89 -9.09
N PRO A 137 -12.84 3.05 -9.96
CA PRO A 137 -13.62 1.92 -9.50
C PRO A 137 -12.75 0.89 -8.77
N TYR A 138 -13.36 0.17 -7.82
CA TYR A 138 -12.68 -0.94 -7.14
C TYR A 138 -12.66 -2.19 -8.01
N TRP A 139 -11.66 -3.03 -7.79
CA TRP A 139 -11.55 -4.35 -8.39
C TRP A 139 -11.60 -5.42 -7.31
N VAL A 140 -12.33 -6.51 -7.56
CA VAL A 140 -12.50 -7.61 -6.61
C VAL A 140 -12.42 -8.96 -7.31
N GLN A 141 -11.79 -9.93 -6.66
CA GLN A 141 -11.64 -11.28 -7.18
C GLN A 141 -12.83 -12.15 -6.80
N CYS A 142 -13.30 -12.98 -7.73
CA CYS A 142 -14.35 -13.94 -7.47
C CYS A 142 -13.87 -15.04 -6.51
N THR A 143 -14.64 -15.28 -5.44
CA THR A 143 -14.35 -16.30 -4.42
C THR A 143 -14.78 -17.72 -4.80
N LYS A 144 -15.43 -17.90 -5.96
CA LYS A 144 -15.79 -19.23 -6.48
C LYS A 144 -14.48 -19.96 -6.87
N PRO A 145 -14.13 -21.11 -6.24
CA PRO A 145 -12.83 -21.76 -6.40
C PRO A 145 -12.42 -22.05 -7.84
N GLU A 146 -13.37 -22.44 -8.68
CA GLU A 146 -13.18 -22.77 -10.10
C GLU A 146 -13.21 -21.54 -11.03
N CYS A 147 -13.40 -20.32 -10.49
CA CYS A 147 -13.46 -19.08 -11.27
C CYS A 147 -12.21 -18.22 -11.08
N GLY A 148 -11.98 -17.68 -9.87
CA GLY A 148 -10.83 -16.81 -9.57
C GLY A 148 -10.72 -15.50 -10.35
N LYS A 149 -11.67 -15.16 -11.24
CA LYS A 149 -11.62 -13.96 -12.10
C LYS A 149 -11.80 -12.67 -11.32
N TRP A 150 -11.07 -11.63 -11.71
CA TRP A 150 -11.20 -10.25 -11.28
C TRP A 150 -12.32 -9.51 -12.01
N ARG A 151 -13.06 -8.72 -11.25
CA ARG A 151 -14.19 -7.93 -11.74
C ARG A 151 -14.07 -6.49 -11.25
N GLN A 152 -14.35 -5.57 -12.16
CA GLN A 152 -14.53 -4.16 -11.83
C GLN A 152 -15.92 -3.98 -11.20
N LEU A 153 -15.97 -3.36 -10.03
CA LEU A 153 -17.21 -2.94 -9.41
C LEU A 153 -17.73 -1.65 -10.07
N THR A 154 -19.05 -1.44 -10.04
CA THR A 154 -19.63 -0.18 -10.51
C THR A 154 -19.17 0.99 -9.62
N LYS A 155 -19.19 2.20 -10.18
CA LYS A 155 -18.53 3.39 -9.61
C LYS A 155 -19.03 3.75 -8.20
N GLU A 156 -20.30 3.50 -7.93
CA GLU A 156 -20.99 3.80 -6.68
C GLU A 156 -20.63 2.82 -5.54
N ILE A 157 -20.24 1.60 -5.88
CA ILE A 157 -19.94 0.56 -4.89
C ILE A 157 -18.64 0.90 -4.16
N GLN A 158 -18.70 0.91 -2.82
CA GLN A 158 -17.52 0.97 -1.96
C GLN A 158 -17.10 -0.45 -1.59
N LEU A 159 -15.87 -0.83 -1.91
CA LEU A 159 -15.33 -2.12 -1.51
C LEU A 159 -15.11 -2.14 0.01
N THR A 160 -15.57 -3.20 0.66
CA THR A 160 -15.32 -3.48 2.07
C THR A 160 -14.70 -4.86 2.25
N PRO A 161 -14.07 -5.17 3.40
CA PRO A 161 -13.55 -6.50 3.68
C PRO A 161 -14.60 -7.60 3.57
N GLN A 162 -15.84 -7.32 3.98
CA GLN A 162 -16.94 -8.27 3.88
C GLN A 162 -17.33 -8.56 2.43
N ILE A 163 -17.33 -7.54 1.57
CA ILE A 163 -17.56 -7.73 0.13
C ILE A 163 -16.42 -8.57 -0.45
N ALA A 164 -15.16 -8.20 -0.22
CA ALA A 164 -14.01 -8.95 -0.71
C ALA A 164 -14.04 -10.43 -0.30
N LYS A 165 -14.49 -10.73 0.92
CA LYS A 165 -14.60 -12.08 1.47
C LYS A 165 -15.68 -12.95 0.83
N THR A 166 -16.75 -12.35 0.32
CA THR A 166 -17.95 -13.08 -0.12
C THR A 166 -18.29 -12.89 -1.59
N TYR A 167 -17.54 -12.04 -2.30
CA TYR A 167 -17.85 -11.65 -3.66
C TYR A 167 -17.85 -12.82 -4.65
N ARG A 168 -18.88 -12.88 -5.49
CA ARG A 168 -19.03 -13.75 -6.65
C ARG A 168 -19.38 -12.91 -7.86
N CYS A 169 -18.98 -13.36 -9.06
CA CYS A 169 -19.29 -12.64 -10.29
C CYS A 169 -20.80 -12.38 -10.40
N GLY A 170 -21.16 -11.14 -10.73
CA GLY A 170 -22.56 -10.72 -10.89
C GLY A 170 -23.32 -10.42 -9.59
N MET A 171 -22.69 -10.48 -8.42
CA MET A 171 -23.35 -10.07 -7.17
C MET A 171 -23.77 -8.60 -7.23
N LYS A 172 -25.09 -8.35 -7.08
CA LYS A 172 -25.65 -7.01 -6.86
C LYS A 172 -25.66 -6.74 -5.35
N LEU A 173 -24.99 -5.67 -4.93
CA LEU A 173 -24.74 -5.39 -3.51
C LEU A 173 -25.88 -4.65 -2.79
N ASN A 174 -26.95 -4.28 -3.52
CA ASN A 174 -27.99 -3.37 -3.04
C ASN A 174 -29.34 -4.01 -2.69
N ASN A 175 -29.55 -5.34 -2.82
CA ASN A 175 -30.75 -6.03 -2.31
C ASN A 175 -30.60 -7.56 -2.30
N SER A 176 -31.34 -8.20 -1.40
CA SER A 176 -31.38 -9.64 -1.10
C SER A 176 -31.45 -10.55 -2.33
N THR A 177 -30.56 -11.54 -2.33
CA THR A 177 -30.65 -12.87 -2.97
C THR A 177 -31.79 -13.07 -3.97
N LYS A 178 -31.59 -12.60 -5.20
CA LYS A 178 -32.11 -13.28 -6.39
C LYS A 178 -30.97 -13.48 -7.38
N THR A 179 -30.44 -14.70 -7.41
CA THR A 179 -29.47 -15.16 -8.40
C THR A 179 -30.23 -15.48 -9.69
N GLU A 180 -30.80 -14.48 -10.34
CA GLU A 180 -31.46 -14.67 -11.64
C GLU A 180 -30.54 -14.22 -12.78
N GLY A 181 -30.25 -15.16 -13.69
CA GLY A 181 -29.81 -14.89 -15.05
C GLY A 181 -28.30 -15.08 -15.31
N SER A 182 -27.97 -16.22 -15.96
CA SER A 182 -26.69 -16.59 -16.58
C SER A 182 -25.48 -16.81 -15.64
N ASP A 183 -24.62 -17.77 -15.99
CA ASP A 183 -23.35 -18.00 -15.28
C ASP A 183 -22.39 -16.83 -15.51
N GLN A 184 -22.43 -15.83 -14.63
CA GLN A 184 -21.58 -14.65 -14.68
C GLN A 184 -20.07 -14.98 -14.56
N CYS A 185 -19.74 -16.19 -14.11
CA CYS A 185 -18.35 -16.66 -14.09
C CYS A 185 -17.87 -17.08 -15.48
N SER A 186 -18.77 -17.45 -16.40
CA SER A 186 -18.42 -17.78 -17.79
C SER A 186 -17.90 -16.58 -18.59
N MET A 187 -18.36 -15.37 -18.26
CA MET A 187 -17.94 -14.14 -18.93
C MET A 187 -16.42 -13.98 -18.91
N PRO A 188 -15.79 -13.57 -20.04
CA PRO A 188 -14.35 -13.33 -20.10
C PRO A 188 -13.89 -12.36 -19.00
N GLU A 189 -12.68 -12.57 -18.49
CA GLU A 189 -12.03 -11.58 -17.62
C GLU A 189 -11.65 -10.35 -18.45
N ASP A 190 -11.64 -9.18 -17.83
CA ASP A 190 -11.21 -7.96 -18.51
C ASP A 190 -9.71 -8.10 -18.87
N LEU A 191 -9.37 -7.85 -20.14
CA LEU A 191 -8.02 -8.05 -20.66
C LEU A 191 -6.96 -7.22 -19.91
N ARG A 192 -7.36 -6.09 -19.31
CA ARG A 192 -6.47 -5.24 -18.51
C ARG A 192 -5.95 -5.94 -17.25
N VAL A 193 -6.63 -6.98 -16.77
CA VAL A 193 -6.20 -7.74 -15.58
C VAL A 193 -4.89 -8.47 -15.87
N ALA A 194 -4.77 -9.09 -17.04
CA ALA A 194 -3.57 -9.83 -17.44
C ALA A 194 -2.34 -8.92 -17.50
N GLU A 195 -2.50 -7.68 -17.98
CA GLU A 195 -1.41 -6.69 -18.06
C GLU A 195 -0.84 -6.31 -16.68
N VAL A 196 -1.61 -6.42 -15.60
CA VAL A 196 -1.15 -6.00 -14.25
C VAL A 196 0.01 -6.87 -13.74
N SER A 197 0.08 -8.12 -14.18
CA SER A 197 1.13 -9.05 -13.78
C SER A 197 2.46 -8.82 -14.49
N ASP A 198 2.49 -8.01 -15.54
CA ASP A 198 3.73 -7.70 -16.24
C ASP A 198 4.63 -6.80 -15.38
N HIS A 199 5.92 -7.13 -15.32
CA HIS A 199 6.90 -6.40 -14.50
C HIS A 199 6.94 -4.89 -14.81
N TRP A 200 6.77 -4.52 -16.07
CA TRP A 200 6.81 -3.11 -16.49
C TRP A 200 5.56 -2.32 -16.08
N TRP A 201 4.44 -2.98 -15.77
CA TRP A 201 3.16 -2.33 -15.49
C TRP A 201 3.25 -1.38 -14.28
N TYR A 202 3.89 -1.82 -13.19
CA TYR A 202 4.05 -0.99 -11.99
C TYR A 202 4.90 0.26 -12.26
N SER A 203 5.90 0.16 -13.14
CA SER A 203 6.75 1.30 -13.52
C SER A 203 6.01 2.39 -14.30
N MET A 204 4.87 2.05 -14.90
CA MET A 204 4.00 2.97 -15.64
C MET A 204 2.96 3.66 -14.77
N LEU A 205 2.78 3.18 -13.54
CA LEU A 205 1.84 3.71 -12.57
C LEU A 205 2.30 5.11 -12.10
N ILE A 206 1.41 6.09 -12.13
CA ILE A 206 1.77 7.49 -11.82
C ILE A 206 1.90 7.76 -10.32
N LEU A 207 1.08 7.13 -9.48
CA LEU A 207 1.04 7.39 -8.03
C LEU A 207 0.99 6.06 -7.27
N PRO A 208 1.86 5.83 -6.28
CA PRO A 208 1.84 4.58 -5.54
C PRO A 208 0.48 4.33 -4.86
N PRO A 209 0.10 3.06 -4.62
CA PRO A 209 -1.15 2.74 -3.95
C PRO A 209 -1.13 3.21 -2.51
N LEU A 210 -2.24 3.81 -2.08
CA LEU A 210 -2.48 4.18 -0.69
C LEU A 210 -3.66 3.38 -0.16
N LEU A 211 -3.41 2.51 0.80
CA LEU A 211 -4.43 1.65 1.39
C LEU A 211 -5.42 2.46 2.22
N LYS A 212 -6.68 2.09 2.12
CA LYS A 212 -7.78 2.64 2.90
C LYS A 212 -8.06 1.73 4.09
N ASP A 213 -8.31 2.35 5.23
CA ASP A 213 -8.73 1.67 6.47
C ASP A 213 -7.82 0.48 6.85
N SER A 214 -6.51 0.67 6.67
CA SER A 214 -5.50 -0.33 7.04
C SER A 214 -5.57 -0.63 8.54
N VAL A 215 -5.44 -1.91 8.90
CA VAL A 215 -5.36 -2.36 10.30
C VAL A 215 -4.14 -1.78 11.02
N ALA A 216 -3.12 -1.35 10.27
CA ALA A 216 -1.95 -0.67 10.82
C ALA A 216 -2.21 0.80 11.21
N ALA A 217 -3.31 1.42 10.77
CA ALA A 217 -3.55 2.85 10.99
C ALA A 217 -3.47 3.28 12.47
N PRO A 218 -4.07 2.55 13.44
CA PRO A 218 -3.98 2.92 14.85
C PRO A 218 -2.55 2.90 15.41
N PHE A 219 -1.68 2.02 14.90
CA PHE A 219 -0.27 1.94 15.33
C PHE A 219 0.57 3.11 14.81
N LEU A 220 0.15 3.70 13.69
CA LEU A 220 0.93 4.64 12.88
C LEU A 220 0.37 6.06 12.93
N ALA A 221 -0.46 6.38 13.92
CA ALA A 221 -1.05 7.71 14.09
C ALA A 221 -0.01 8.84 14.27
N ALA A 222 1.24 8.51 14.62
CA ALA A 222 2.33 9.49 14.70
C ALA A 222 2.94 9.84 13.32
N TYR A 223 2.62 9.09 12.26
CA TYR A 223 3.14 9.28 10.92
C TYR A 223 2.13 10.00 10.01
N TYR A 224 2.64 10.64 8.95
CA TYR A 224 1.81 11.02 7.82
C TYR A 224 1.34 9.73 7.10
N PRO A 225 0.02 9.52 6.89
CA PRO A 225 -0.50 8.27 6.34
C PRO A 225 0.11 7.92 4.98
N ASP A 226 0.30 8.90 4.11
CA ASP A 226 0.85 8.71 2.77
C ASP A 226 2.36 8.39 2.77
N CYS A 227 3.10 8.71 3.83
CA CYS A 227 4.49 8.27 4.00
C CYS A 227 4.61 6.79 4.41
N VAL A 228 3.52 6.18 4.90
CA VAL A 228 3.46 4.76 5.31
C VAL A 228 2.48 3.96 4.45
N GLY A 229 2.12 4.50 3.27
CA GLY A 229 1.32 3.81 2.26
C GLY A 229 -0.18 3.72 2.58
N MET A 230 -0.72 4.67 3.33
CA MET A 230 -2.14 4.78 3.66
C MET A 230 -2.76 6.07 3.12
N SER A 231 -4.06 6.06 2.81
CA SER A 231 -4.74 7.25 2.31
C SER A 231 -4.93 8.29 3.42
N PRO A 232 -4.53 9.57 3.23
CA PRO A 232 -4.80 10.67 4.17
C PRO A 232 -6.28 11.02 4.37
N SER A 233 -7.17 10.49 3.51
CA SER A 233 -8.59 10.86 3.47
C SER A 233 -9.51 9.84 4.17
N CYS A 234 -8.96 8.78 4.76
CA CYS A 234 -9.72 7.77 5.48
C CYS A 234 -10.13 8.23 6.88
N THR A 235 -11.27 7.76 7.38
CA THR A 235 -11.71 8.05 8.76
C THR A 235 -10.71 7.55 9.79
N SER A 236 -10.12 6.36 9.57
CA SER A 236 -9.08 5.78 10.42
C SER A 236 -7.79 6.61 10.47
N THR A 237 -7.61 7.52 9.52
CA THR A 237 -6.46 8.44 9.41
C THR A 237 -6.85 9.89 9.64
N ASN A 238 -8.14 10.18 9.71
CA ASN A 238 -8.66 11.54 9.80
C ASN A 238 -8.56 11.99 11.24
N ARG A 239 -7.67 12.95 11.49
CA ARG A 239 -7.49 13.55 12.82
C ARG A 239 -8.63 14.52 13.07
N LEU A 240 -9.28 14.44 14.23
CA LEU A 240 -10.36 15.36 14.58
C LEU A 240 -9.84 16.81 14.60
N PRO A 241 -10.64 17.81 14.15
CA PRO A 241 -10.27 19.21 14.24
C PRO A 241 -10.08 19.61 15.72
N GLY A 242 -8.83 19.74 16.15
CA GLY A 242 -8.45 19.96 17.56
C GLY A 242 -7.18 19.21 17.98
N GLU A 243 -6.87 18.09 17.32
CA GLU A 243 -5.60 17.35 17.46
C GLU A 243 -4.53 17.83 16.44
N SER A 244 -4.66 19.07 15.98
CA SER A 244 -3.75 19.71 15.02
C SER A 244 -2.43 20.09 15.69
N ASN A 245 -1.60 19.10 16.03
CA ASN A 245 -0.28 19.34 16.63
C ASN A 245 0.83 18.46 16.02
N LEU A 246 0.71 18.02 14.77
CA LEU A 246 1.87 17.44 14.08
C LEU A 246 2.96 18.49 13.82
N VAL A 247 2.58 19.76 13.56
CA VAL A 247 3.52 20.88 13.49
C VAL A 247 4.23 21.13 14.85
N LYS A 248 3.74 20.54 15.95
CA LYS A 248 4.41 20.55 17.26
C LYS A 248 5.17 19.26 17.59
N LEU A 249 5.06 18.18 16.80
CA LEU A 249 5.75 16.91 17.10
C LEU A 249 7.23 16.93 16.70
N GLU A 250 7.63 17.77 15.75
CA GLU A 250 9.05 18.06 15.51
C GLU A 250 9.73 18.74 16.72
N HIS A 251 8.95 19.23 17.70
CA HIS A 251 9.44 19.87 18.93
C HIS A 251 9.02 19.14 20.22
N LEU A 252 8.33 18.01 20.12
CA LEU A 252 8.00 17.18 21.29
C LEU A 252 9.22 16.31 21.64
N LYS A 253 9.85 16.63 22.77
CA LYS A 253 10.91 15.81 23.40
C LYS A 253 10.41 14.47 23.95
N SER A 254 9.10 14.19 23.88
CA SER A 254 8.47 13.00 24.45
C SER A 254 7.97 12.05 23.36
N VAL A 255 8.39 10.78 23.45
CA VAL A 255 7.94 9.69 22.57
C VAL A 255 6.41 9.50 22.72
N PRO A 256 5.63 9.46 21.63
CA PRO A 256 4.20 9.17 21.69
C PRO A 256 3.97 7.77 22.26
N ASN A 257 3.20 7.66 23.35
CA ASN A 257 2.81 6.36 23.91
C ASN A 257 1.56 5.85 23.18
N VAL A 258 1.74 5.23 22.01
CA VAL A 258 0.64 4.70 21.20
C VAL A 258 0.24 3.33 21.75
N THR A 259 -0.89 3.27 22.46
CA THR A 259 -1.53 2.02 22.86
C THR A 259 -2.73 1.75 21.96
N VAL A 260 -2.72 0.61 21.26
CA VAL A 260 -3.88 0.17 20.47
C VAL A 260 -4.86 -0.55 21.40
N ALA A 261 -6.09 -0.05 21.47
CA ALA A 261 -7.12 -0.62 22.33
C ALA A 261 -7.36 -2.11 22.02
N GLY A 262 -7.42 -2.94 23.06
CA GLY A 262 -7.66 -4.38 22.92
C GLY A 262 -6.45 -5.21 22.49
N MET A 263 -5.26 -4.62 22.36
CA MET A 263 -4.03 -5.33 22.04
C MET A 263 -3.11 -5.47 23.26
N ASN A 264 -2.32 -6.56 23.33
CA ASN A 264 -1.31 -6.73 24.36
C ASN A 264 -0.31 -5.55 24.33
N LYS A 265 -0.11 -4.91 25.50
CA LYS A 265 0.78 -3.75 25.68
C LYS A 265 2.24 -4.01 25.28
N TYR A 266 2.67 -5.27 25.22
CA TYR A 266 4.01 -5.66 24.82
C TYR A 266 4.20 -5.68 23.30
N PHE A 267 3.13 -5.64 22.50
CA PHE A 267 3.22 -5.63 21.04
C PHE A 267 3.39 -4.19 20.54
N GLN A 268 4.63 -3.84 20.18
CA GLN A 268 5.00 -2.53 19.65
C GLN A 268 5.89 -2.71 18.41
N PRO A 269 5.35 -3.29 17.31
CA PRO A 269 6.16 -3.71 16.16
C PRO A 269 6.76 -2.55 15.35
N PHE A 270 6.22 -1.34 15.48
CA PHE A 270 6.66 -0.17 14.73
C PHE A 270 7.37 0.85 15.62
N TYR A 271 8.48 1.38 15.11
CA TYR A 271 9.13 2.52 15.74
C TYR A 271 8.18 3.72 15.72
N GLN A 272 8.22 4.52 16.79
CA GLN A 272 7.63 5.85 16.81
C GLN A 272 8.66 6.90 16.38
N PRO A 273 8.23 8.07 15.87
CA PRO A 273 9.15 9.16 15.58
C PRO A 273 9.94 9.57 16.83
N ASN A 274 11.25 9.78 16.67
CA ASN A 274 12.19 10.14 17.74
C ASN A 274 12.32 9.10 18.88
N GLU A 275 11.93 7.84 18.65
CA GLU A 275 12.08 6.77 19.62
C GLU A 275 13.52 6.21 19.64
N CYS A 276 14.00 5.84 20.84
CA CYS A 276 15.27 5.12 20.99
C CYS A 276 15.16 3.70 20.41
N GLY A 277 16.30 3.14 20.00
CA GLY A 277 16.36 1.76 19.49
C GLY A 277 15.82 0.75 20.51
N LYS A 278 14.89 -0.10 20.06
CA LYS A 278 14.33 -1.22 20.84
C LYS A 278 14.30 -2.49 19.98
N ALA A 279 14.42 -3.64 20.62
CA ALA A 279 14.51 -4.91 19.92
C ALA A 279 13.23 -5.21 19.11
N LEU A 280 13.42 -5.89 17.97
CA LEU A 280 12.34 -6.45 17.13
C LEU A 280 11.28 -5.40 16.77
N CYS A 281 11.75 -4.23 16.34
CA CYS A 281 10.93 -3.11 15.93
C CYS A 281 11.38 -2.66 14.54
N VAL A 282 10.44 -2.39 13.63
CA VAL A 282 10.72 -1.99 12.25
C VAL A 282 10.28 -0.56 12.00
N ARG A 283 10.97 0.16 11.11
CA ARG A 283 10.48 1.48 10.68
C ARG A 283 9.29 1.31 9.75
N PRO A 284 8.15 2.00 9.94
CA PRO A 284 6.99 1.84 9.09
C PRO A 284 7.13 2.51 7.71
N ASP A 285 8.09 3.42 7.57
CA ASP A 285 8.35 4.27 6.41
C ASP A 285 9.64 3.93 5.66
N VAL A 286 10.39 2.90 6.11
CA VAL A 286 11.66 2.48 5.49
C VAL A 286 11.78 0.97 5.46
N MET A 287 12.32 0.44 4.36
CA MET A 287 12.64 -0.98 4.22
C MET A 287 13.92 -1.34 4.98
N GLU A 288 13.89 -2.48 5.66
CA GLU A 288 15.08 -3.09 6.29
C GLU A 288 16.00 -3.72 5.24
N LEU A 289 17.25 -4.01 5.59
CA LEU A 289 18.26 -4.51 4.64
C LEU A 289 17.86 -5.83 3.97
N ASP A 290 17.31 -6.77 4.76
CA ASP A 290 16.83 -8.05 4.24
C ASP A 290 15.61 -7.88 3.32
N GLU A 291 14.79 -6.85 3.54
CA GLU A 291 13.65 -6.51 2.69
C GLU A 291 14.15 -5.96 1.35
N LEU A 292 15.17 -5.09 1.35
CA LEU A 292 15.81 -4.57 0.14
C LEU A 292 16.54 -5.65 -0.66
N TYR A 293 17.13 -6.63 0.02
CA TYR A 293 17.78 -7.77 -0.62
C TYR A 293 16.77 -8.67 -1.33
N GLU A 294 15.65 -8.98 -0.68
CA GLU A 294 14.61 -9.85 -1.26
C GLU A 294 13.78 -9.15 -2.34
N PHE A 295 13.51 -7.85 -2.16
CA PHE A 295 12.65 -7.08 -3.05
C PHE A 295 13.35 -5.81 -3.58
N PRO A 296 14.42 -5.95 -4.37
CA PRO A 296 15.19 -4.81 -4.89
C PRO A 296 14.35 -3.87 -5.77
N GLU A 297 13.26 -4.36 -6.38
CA GLU A 297 12.33 -3.59 -7.20
C GLU A 297 11.65 -2.43 -6.44
N TYR A 298 11.53 -2.52 -5.11
CA TYR A 298 10.92 -1.50 -4.26
C TYR A 298 11.92 -0.46 -3.71
N SER A 299 13.22 -0.62 -3.98
CA SER A 299 14.24 0.33 -3.52
C SER A 299 14.00 1.77 -4.01
N ARG A 300 13.41 1.93 -5.19
CA ARG A 300 13.07 3.24 -5.78
C ARG A 300 11.76 3.82 -5.26
N ASP A 301 10.76 2.97 -5.08
CA ASP A 301 9.44 3.35 -4.57
C ASP A 301 8.93 2.25 -3.63
N PRO A 302 9.17 2.39 -2.31
CA PRO A 302 8.83 1.36 -1.34
C PRO A 302 7.37 1.45 -0.85
N THR A 303 6.56 2.39 -1.34
CA THR A 303 5.26 2.71 -0.73
C THR A 303 4.31 1.52 -0.74
N MET A 304 4.21 0.77 -1.84
CA MET A 304 3.36 -0.42 -1.89
C MET A 304 3.85 -1.52 -0.94
N TYR A 305 5.16 -1.79 -0.93
CA TYR A 305 5.76 -2.79 -0.04
C TYR A 305 5.50 -2.46 1.43
N LEU A 306 5.78 -1.22 1.84
CA LEU A 306 5.60 -0.75 3.21
C LEU A 306 4.13 -0.82 3.65
N ALA A 307 3.20 -0.41 2.78
CA ALA A 307 1.77 -0.52 3.07
C ALA A 307 1.35 -1.96 3.38
N LEU A 308 1.80 -2.91 2.56
CA LEU A 308 1.49 -4.32 2.70
C LEU A 308 2.19 -4.94 3.91
N ARG A 309 3.49 -4.68 4.10
CA ARG A 309 4.24 -5.18 5.26
C ARG A 309 3.66 -4.68 6.58
N ASN A 310 3.31 -3.40 6.65
CA ASN A 310 2.69 -2.81 7.83
C ASN A 310 1.32 -3.44 8.12
N LEU A 311 0.50 -3.64 7.07
CA LEU A 311 -0.79 -4.33 7.18
C LEU A 311 -0.62 -5.76 7.71
N ILE A 312 0.33 -6.52 7.18
CA ILE A 312 0.60 -7.92 7.59
C ILE A 312 1.00 -7.98 9.06
N LEU A 313 1.94 -7.13 9.51
CA LEU A 313 2.34 -7.08 10.92
C LEU A 313 1.14 -6.73 11.81
N ALA A 314 0.37 -5.72 11.46
CA ALA A 314 -0.79 -5.31 12.24
C ALA A 314 -1.83 -6.44 12.35
N LEU A 315 -2.11 -7.15 11.26
CA LEU A 315 -3.01 -8.31 11.26
C LEU A 315 -2.48 -9.44 12.16
N TRP A 316 -1.18 -9.74 12.12
CA TRP A 316 -0.56 -10.75 12.96
C TRP A 316 -0.67 -10.43 14.45
N TYR A 317 -0.30 -9.21 14.86
CA TYR A 317 -0.36 -8.82 16.27
C TYR A 317 -1.79 -8.62 16.79
N THR A 318 -2.78 -8.43 15.90
CA THR A 318 -4.20 -8.39 16.27
C THR A 318 -4.74 -9.79 16.59
N ASN A 319 -4.30 -10.84 15.88
CA ASN A 319 -4.66 -12.22 16.18
C ASN A 319 -3.48 -13.17 15.93
N CYS A 320 -2.61 -13.29 16.93
CA CYS A 320 -1.41 -14.13 16.86
C CYS A 320 -1.66 -15.62 17.15
N LYS A 321 -2.90 -16.01 17.44
CA LYS A 321 -3.28 -17.40 17.77
C LYS A 321 -3.61 -18.24 16.53
N GLU A 322 -3.80 -17.59 15.39
CA GLU A 322 -4.11 -18.25 14.12
C GLU A 322 -3.03 -17.98 13.08
N ALA A 323 -2.84 -18.93 12.17
CA ALA A 323 -2.03 -18.68 10.98
C ALA A 323 -2.67 -17.54 10.15
N LEU A 324 -1.86 -16.52 9.84
CA LEU A 324 -2.18 -15.46 8.92
C LEU A 324 -1.90 -15.94 7.49
N THR A 325 -2.96 -16.02 6.68
CA THR A 325 -2.92 -16.54 5.30
C THR A 325 -3.18 -15.44 4.28
N PRO A 326 -2.81 -15.62 3.00
CA PRO A 326 -3.10 -14.66 1.95
C PRO A 326 -4.59 -14.29 1.89
N GLN A 327 -5.48 -15.28 2.04
CA GLN A 327 -6.93 -15.07 2.00
C GLN A 327 -7.38 -14.10 3.10
N LYS A 328 -6.86 -14.25 4.32
CA LYS A 328 -7.19 -13.32 5.42
C LYS A 328 -6.74 -11.90 5.10
N CYS A 329 -5.53 -11.72 4.56
CA CYS A 329 -4.99 -10.40 4.25
C CYS A 329 -5.68 -9.69 3.08
N ILE A 330 -6.05 -10.41 2.01
CA ILE A 330 -6.65 -9.85 0.79
C ILE A 330 -7.91 -9.02 1.11
N HIS A 331 -8.70 -9.46 2.10
CA HIS A 331 -9.90 -8.75 2.53
C HIS A 331 -9.60 -7.36 3.10
N HIS A 332 -8.41 -7.15 3.65
CA HIS A 332 -8.00 -5.86 4.25
C HIS A 332 -7.19 -4.98 3.29
N ILE A 333 -6.91 -5.44 2.07
CA ILE A 333 -6.29 -4.61 1.02
C ILE A 333 -7.40 -3.84 0.32
N ILE A 334 -7.72 -2.64 0.82
CA ILE A 334 -8.72 -1.76 0.23
C ILE A 334 -8.03 -0.60 -0.46
N VAL A 335 -8.00 -0.64 -1.79
CA VAL A 335 -7.47 0.43 -2.64
C VAL A 335 -8.21 0.39 -3.98
N ARG A 336 -8.44 1.55 -4.57
CA ARG A 336 -9.16 1.67 -5.85
C ARG A 336 -8.23 1.33 -7.02
N GLY A 337 -8.83 0.90 -8.13
CA GLY A 337 -8.13 0.65 -9.38
C GLY A 337 -7.44 -0.70 -9.49
N LEU A 338 -6.90 -0.95 -10.68
CA LEU A 338 -6.16 -2.16 -11.06
C LEU A 338 -4.96 -2.43 -10.16
N VAL A 339 -4.39 -1.38 -9.54
CA VAL A 339 -3.28 -1.52 -8.58
C VAL A 339 -3.63 -2.44 -7.41
N ARG A 340 -4.90 -2.57 -7.04
CA ARG A 340 -5.33 -3.55 -6.02
C ARG A 340 -4.95 -4.98 -6.41
N ILE A 341 -5.03 -5.33 -7.70
CA ILE A 341 -4.65 -6.65 -8.22
C ILE A 341 -3.16 -6.88 -7.96
N ARG A 342 -2.32 -5.90 -8.30
CA ARG A 342 -0.87 -5.93 -8.03
C ARG A 342 -0.59 -6.06 -6.53
N CYS A 343 -1.27 -5.28 -5.69
CA CYS A 343 -1.11 -5.36 -4.24
C CYS A 343 -1.44 -6.77 -3.70
N VAL A 344 -2.49 -7.42 -4.20
CA VAL A 344 -2.88 -8.77 -3.79
C VAL A 344 -1.84 -9.82 -4.24
N GLN A 345 -1.30 -9.70 -5.45
CA GLN A 345 -0.24 -10.58 -5.95
C GLN A 345 1.05 -10.45 -5.13
N GLU A 346 1.44 -9.21 -4.79
CA GLU A 346 2.66 -8.94 -4.05
C GLU A 346 2.55 -9.26 -2.56
N MET A 347 1.36 -9.08 -1.99
CA MET A 347 1.03 -9.46 -0.61
C MET A 347 1.44 -10.90 -0.30
N GLU A 348 1.17 -11.85 -1.20
CA GLU A 348 1.51 -13.26 -1.00
C GLU A 348 3.03 -13.48 -0.88
N ARG A 349 3.82 -12.87 -1.78
CA ARG A 349 5.30 -12.92 -1.72
C ARG A 349 5.82 -12.34 -0.40
N ILE A 350 5.29 -11.18 0.02
CA ILE A 350 5.72 -10.50 1.25
C ILE A 350 5.35 -11.33 2.49
N LEU A 351 4.17 -11.95 2.53
CA LEU A 351 3.75 -12.81 3.64
C LEU A 351 4.64 -14.03 3.81
N TYR A 352 4.99 -14.69 2.71
CA TYR A 352 5.89 -15.84 2.76
C TYR A 352 7.30 -15.44 3.17
N PHE A 353 7.80 -14.30 2.70
CA PHE A 353 9.07 -13.73 3.17
C PHE A 353 9.03 -13.47 4.70
N MET A 354 8.01 -12.77 5.19
CA MET A 354 7.87 -12.44 6.61
C MET A 354 7.72 -13.67 7.49
N THR A 355 6.98 -14.67 7.02
CA THR A 355 6.85 -15.97 7.68
C THR A 355 8.19 -16.69 7.74
N ARG A 356 8.92 -16.77 6.62
CA ARG A 356 10.24 -17.42 6.52
C ARG A 356 11.29 -16.73 7.41
N LYS A 357 11.20 -15.39 7.55
CA LYS A 357 12.04 -14.59 8.45
C LYS A 357 11.61 -14.65 9.92
N GLY A 358 10.50 -15.31 10.23
CA GLY A 358 10.00 -15.46 11.61
C GLY A 358 9.41 -14.19 12.21
N LEU A 359 8.97 -13.22 11.39
CA LEU A 359 8.32 -11.99 11.85
C LEU A 359 6.84 -12.20 12.21
N ILE A 360 6.20 -13.17 11.56
CA ILE A 360 4.79 -13.55 11.74
C ILE A 360 4.67 -15.09 11.71
N ASN A 361 3.48 -15.63 11.98
CA ASN A 361 3.21 -17.06 11.90
C ASN A 361 4.23 -17.90 12.70
N THR A 362 4.62 -17.37 13.86
CA THR A 362 5.71 -17.86 14.70
C THR A 362 5.25 -18.05 16.16
N GLY A 363 6.19 -18.35 17.05
CA GLY A 363 5.92 -18.69 18.44
C GLY A 363 5.50 -20.15 18.59
N ILE A 364 4.48 -20.39 19.42
CA ILE A 364 3.95 -21.74 19.68
C ILE A 364 2.86 -22.16 18.69
N LEU A 365 2.55 -21.32 17.70
CA LEU A 365 1.57 -21.62 16.65
C LEU A 365 1.87 -23.01 16.04
N SER A 366 0.86 -23.86 15.95
CA SER A 366 0.96 -25.18 15.33
C SER A 366 0.00 -25.27 14.14
N VAL A 367 0.45 -25.91 13.07
CA VAL A 367 -0.33 -26.09 11.84
C VAL A 367 -0.55 -27.58 11.54
N SER A 368 -1.66 -27.87 10.89
CA SER A 368 -1.98 -29.24 10.42
C SER A 368 -1.14 -29.62 9.20
N PRO A 369 -0.94 -30.91 8.90
CA PRO A 369 -0.13 -31.38 7.77
C PRO A 369 -0.54 -30.85 6.38
N ASP A 370 -1.79 -30.40 6.20
CA ASP A 370 -2.26 -29.81 4.93
C ASP A 370 -2.26 -28.27 4.93
N GLN A 371 -1.73 -27.65 5.98
CA GLN A 371 -1.79 -26.21 6.22
C GLN A 371 -0.39 -25.61 6.48
N TYR A 372 0.64 -26.18 5.85
CA TYR A 372 1.98 -25.63 5.94
C TYR A 372 2.04 -24.17 5.51
N LEU A 373 2.86 -23.41 6.22
CA LEU A 373 2.89 -21.94 6.13
C LEU A 373 3.63 -21.42 4.89
N LEU A 374 4.47 -22.25 4.25
CA LEU A 374 5.19 -21.91 3.03
C LEU A 374 4.75 -22.78 1.85
N PRO A 375 4.88 -22.30 0.60
CA PRO A 375 4.56 -23.07 -0.60
C PRO A 375 5.36 -24.38 -0.74
N LYS A 376 4.84 -25.30 -1.54
CA LYS A 376 5.41 -26.66 -1.74
C LYS A 376 6.86 -26.65 -2.22
N GLU A 377 7.30 -25.59 -2.89
CA GLU A 377 8.68 -25.41 -3.35
C GLU A 377 9.71 -25.42 -2.21
N TYR A 378 9.30 -25.15 -0.97
CA TYR A 378 10.16 -25.18 0.21
C TYR A 378 10.21 -26.57 0.89
N HIS A 379 9.30 -27.49 0.57
CA HIS A 379 9.06 -28.72 1.35
C HIS A 379 10.06 -29.84 1.07
N ASN A 380 10.67 -29.84 -0.11
CA ASN A 380 11.51 -30.94 -0.62
C ASN A 380 12.93 -30.98 0.00
N LYS A 381 13.02 -30.77 1.32
CA LYS A 381 14.26 -30.75 2.09
C LYS A 381 14.08 -31.54 3.39
N SER A 382 15.17 -32.09 3.89
CA SER A 382 15.20 -32.78 5.19
C SER A 382 16.33 -32.21 6.04
N VAL A 383 16.06 -31.94 7.31
CA VAL A 383 17.00 -31.30 8.24
C VAL A 383 17.08 -32.12 9.52
N ILE A 384 18.30 -32.36 9.99
CA ILE A 384 18.57 -32.90 11.33
C ILE A 384 18.99 -31.73 12.23
N ILE A 385 18.34 -31.59 13.38
CA ILE A 385 18.65 -30.60 14.40
C ILE A 385 19.27 -31.33 15.59
N VAL A 386 20.43 -30.87 16.04
CA VAL A 386 21.13 -31.43 17.20
C VAL A 386 20.87 -30.55 18.43
N GLY A 387 20.20 -31.12 19.43
CA GLY A 387 19.78 -30.49 20.67
C GLY A 387 18.32 -30.02 20.66
N ALA A 388 17.54 -30.44 21.65
CA ALA A 388 16.14 -30.08 21.90
C ALA A 388 15.99 -29.04 23.02
N GLY A 389 16.93 -28.09 23.11
CA GLY A 389 16.78 -26.86 23.90
C GLY A 389 15.96 -25.79 23.18
N ALA A 390 15.81 -24.60 23.77
CA ALA A 390 15.01 -23.51 23.20
C ALA A 390 15.35 -23.18 21.73
N ALA A 391 16.64 -23.09 21.37
CA ALA A 391 17.06 -22.81 20.00
C ALA A 391 16.69 -23.93 19.02
N GLY A 392 16.98 -25.18 19.36
CA GLY A 392 16.67 -26.33 18.51
C GLY A 392 15.17 -26.56 18.34
N LEU A 393 14.39 -26.40 19.42
CA LEU A 393 12.93 -26.50 19.36
C LEU A 393 12.29 -25.34 18.59
N ALA A 394 12.82 -24.12 18.69
CA ALA A 394 12.36 -23.00 17.87
C ALA A 394 12.59 -23.25 16.37
N ALA A 395 13.79 -23.69 16.00
CA ALA A 395 14.11 -24.06 14.62
C ALA A 395 13.24 -25.23 14.13
N ALA A 396 13.08 -26.27 14.96
CA ALA A 396 12.25 -27.43 14.64
C ALA A 396 10.78 -27.04 14.41
N ARG A 397 10.24 -26.18 15.28
CA ARG A 397 8.86 -25.67 15.17
C ARG A 397 8.64 -24.90 13.88
N GLN A 398 9.55 -23.98 13.55
CA GLN A 398 9.48 -23.18 12.33
C GLN A 398 9.57 -24.06 11.07
N LEU A 399 10.62 -24.88 10.96
CA LEU A 399 10.84 -25.75 9.79
C LEU A 399 9.70 -26.77 9.61
N HIS A 400 9.21 -27.36 10.69
CA HIS A 400 8.04 -28.24 10.64
C HIS A 400 6.81 -27.50 10.11
N ASN A 401 6.50 -26.32 10.64
CA ASN A 401 5.34 -25.54 10.18
C ASN A 401 5.50 -25.06 8.73
N PHE A 402 6.73 -24.93 8.23
CA PHE A 402 7.02 -24.62 6.83
C PHE A 402 6.81 -25.81 5.88
N GLY A 403 6.57 -27.01 6.39
CA GLY A 403 6.42 -28.23 5.58
C GLY A 403 7.73 -28.96 5.29
N ILE A 404 8.82 -28.61 5.98
CA ILE A 404 10.12 -29.26 5.85
C ILE A 404 10.19 -30.47 6.79
N LYS A 405 10.77 -31.58 6.32
CA LYS A 405 10.98 -32.77 7.17
C LYS A 405 12.09 -32.50 8.18
N VAL A 406 11.77 -32.61 9.47
CA VAL A 406 12.70 -32.33 10.58
C VAL A 406 12.86 -33.56 11.47
N ILE A 407 14.11 -33.87 11.83
CA ILE A 407 14.47 -34.85 12.87
C ILE A 407 15.26 -34.10 13.94
N VAL A 408 14.89 -34.26 15.21
CA VAL A 408 15.60 -33.64 16.34
C VAL A 408 16.30 -34.73 17.15
N LEU A 409 17.60 -34.60 17.36
CA LEU A 409 18.43 -35.51 18.16
C LEU A 409 18.85 -34.81 19.45
N GLU A 410 18.40 -35.30 20.60
CA GLU A 410 18.75 -34.78 21.92
C GLU A 410 19.61 -35.79 22.67
N ALA A 411 20.66 -35.30 23.34
CA ALA A 411 21.61 -36.15 24.05
C ALA A 411 21.07 -36.65 25.39
N LYS A 412 20.22 -35.85 26.05
CA LYS A 412 19.59 -36.20 27.32
C LYS A 412 18.30 -36.99 27.11
N ASP A 413 17.83 -37.58 28.19
CA ASP A 413 16.53 -38.24 28.32
C ASP A 413 15.34 -37.26 28.39
N ARG A 414 15.58 -35.96 28.23
CA ARG A 414 14.56 -34.90 28.28
C ARG A 414 14.85 -33.77 27.31
N ILE A 415 13.78 -33.10 26.90
CA ILE A 415 13.86 -31.84 26.15
C ILE A 415 14.09 -30.63 27.10
N GLY A 416 14.17 -29.42 26.51
CA GLY A 416 14.23 -28.14 27.23
C GLY A 416 15.65 -27.66 27.52
N GLY A 417 16.62 -28.58 27.61
CA GLY A 417 18.03 -28.25 27.84
C GLY A 417 18.21 -27.45 29.14
N ARG A 418 18.59 -26.18 29.02
CA ARG A 418 18.76 -25.24 30.16
C ARG A 418 17.46 -24.63 30.67
N VAL A 419 16.33 -24.90 30.03
CA VAL A 419 14.99 -24.68 30.61
C VAL A 419 14.58 -26.00 31.25
N TRP A 420 14.44 -26.01 32.57
CA TRP A 420 14.09 -27.21 33.32
C TRP A 420 13.34 -26.82 34.57
N ASP A 421 12.04 -27.12 34.58
CA ASP A 421 11.16 -26.71 35.65
C ASP A 421 10.90 -27.86 36.61
N ASP A 422 10.95 -27.53 37.89
CA ASP A 422 10.51 -28.40 38.98
C ASP A 422 9.04 -28.10 39.32
N LYS A 423 8.21 -29.13 39.17
CA LYS A 423 6.76 -29.08 39.44
C LYS A 423 6.37 -29.88 40.68
N THR A 424 7.33 -30.35 41.49
CA THR A 424 7.02 -31.11 42.71
C THR A 424 6.61 -30.23 43.88
N PHE A 425 6.86 -28.92 43.80
CA PHE A 425 6.43 -27.96 44.80
C PHE A 425 4.92 -27.69 44.68
N THR A 426 4.19 -27.80 45.80
CA THR A 426 2.72 -27.65 45.80
C THR A 426 2.30 -26.24 45.35
N GLY A 427 1.51 -26.17 44.27
CA GLY A 427 0.91 -24.93 43.77
C GLY A 427 1.88 -23.95 43.09
N VAL A 428 3.16 -24.30 42.94
CA VAL A 428 4.20 -23.42 42.37
C VAL A 428 5.11 -24.21 41.43
N THR A 429 5.52 -23.59 40.32
CA THR A 429 6.57 -24.11 39.44
C THR A 429 7.86 -23.34 39.67
N VAL A 430 8.97 -24.05 39.92
CA VAL A 430 10.28 -23.45 40.20
C VAL A 430 11.27 -23.87 39.11
N GLY A 431 11.78 -22.90 38.35
CA GLY A 431 12.78 -23.14 37.33
C GLY A 431 14.13 -23.49 37.95
N ARG A 432 14.67 -24.66 37.63
CA ARG A 432 16.08 -25.01 37.91
C ARG A 432 17.05 -24.30 36.95
N GLY A 433 16.51 -23.71 35.88
CA GLY A 433 17.22 -22.95 34.88
C GLY A 433 16.56 -21.59 34.62
N ALA A 434 16.28 -21.27 33.35
CA ALA A 434 15.68 -19.97 33.01
C ALA A 434 14.22 -19.86 33.47
N GLN A 435 13.90 -18.78 34.20
CA GLN A 435 12.52 -18.44 34.61
C GLN A 435 12.19 -16.94 34.50
N ILE A 436 13.19 -16.08 34.27
CA ILE A 436 13.03 -14.62 34.16
C ILE A 436 13.04 -14.19 32.69
N VAL A 437 12.14 -13.29 32.31
CA VAL A 437 12.10 -12.64 30.99
C VAL A 437 12.62 -11.21 31.11
N ASN A 438 13.79 -10.94 30.52
CA ASN A 438 14.40 -9.62 30.53
C ASN A 438 13.85 -8.77 29.38
N GLY A 439 12.91 -7.86 29.69
CA GLY A 439 12.27 -6.97 28.72
C GLY A 439 11.19 -7.69 27.91
N CYS A 440 9.92 -7.33 28.14
CA CYS A 440 8.79 -8.01 27.51
C CYS A 440 8.34 -7.40 26.18
N VAL A 441 8.64 -6.12 25.94
CA VAL A 441 8.23 -5.43 24.71
C VAL A 441 8.86 -6.11 23.50
N ASN A 442 8.02 -6.52 22.55
CA ASN A 442 8.34 -7.30 21.35
C ASN A 442 9.05 -8.64 21.59
N ASN A 443 9.12 -9.10 22.84
CA ASN A 443 9.83 -10.33 23.16
C ASN A 443 9.03 -11.55 22.64
N PRO A 444 9.67 -12.50 21.93
CA PRO A 444 9.00 -13.72 21.48
C PRO A 444 8.35 -14.52 22.62
N MET A 445 8.89 -14.45 23.85
CA MET A 445 8.27 -15.06 25.02
C MET A 445 6.92 -14.42 25.36
N ALA A 446 6.80 -13.08 25.28
CA ALA A 446 5.54 -12.39 25.53
C ALA A 446 4.48 -12.74 24.47
N LEU A 447 4.90 -12.91 23.22
CA LEU A 447 4.05 -13.43 22.14
C LEU A 447 3.57 -14.86 22.45
N MET A 448 4.48 -15.76 22.85
CA MET A 448 4.11 -17.15 23.15
C MET A 448 3.20 -17.25 24.39
N CYS A 449 3.40 -16.39 25.40
CA CYS A 449 2.46 -16.26 26.53
C CYS A 449 1.08 -15.82 26.04
N GLU A 450 0.98 -14.78 25.20
CA GLU A 450 -0.30 -14.36 24.64
C GLU A 450 -1.01 -15.49 23.87
N GLN A 451 -0.25 -16.32 23.15
CA GLN A 451 -0.79 -17.45 22.40
C GLN A 451 -1.39 -18.55 23.30
N VAL A 452 -0.83 -18.81 24.48
CA VAL A 452 -1.38 -19.80 25.44
C VAL A 452 -2.44 -19.23 26.39
N GLY A 453 -2.56 -17.90 26.49
CA GLY A 453 -3.38 -17.23 27.51
C GLY A 453 -2.69 -17.15 28.86
#